data_AF-A0AAW0QNA7-F1
#
_entry.id   AF-A0AAW0QNA7-F1
#
_cell.length_a   1.000
_cell.length_b   1.000
_cell.length_c   1.000
_cell.angle_alpha   90.00
_cell.angle_beta   90.00
_cell.angle_gamma   90.00
#
_symmetry.space_group_name_H-M   'P 1'
#
loop_
_entity.id
_entity.type
_entity.pdbx_description
1 polymer ?
#
loop_
_entity_poly.entity_id
_entity_poly.type
_entity_poly.pdbx_seq_one_letter_code
_entity_poly.pdbx_strand_id
1 'polypeptide(L)'
;MFLQPVYVESATTTTNSCTISGATSHQVRDHFQSWVPKNLEGRLRPDATDLEDDVDWIHAASTPRYEYCLFVDDLCLESVDYPGVNSPVVKLLHKNWESPFHLQERNYKAPSPFHDGATEYEEEDVGWMYMPLQKYLHKYDLLGKGDWDDQYVRPPYIDGTEDESEFVGYWRQEPSDDEA
;
A
#
# COMPACT_ATOMS: atom_id res chain seq x y z
N MET A 1 -19.78 -30.80 -1.81
CA MET A 1 -20.20 -29.66 -0.96
C MET A 1 -19.06 -28.66 -1.03
N PHE A 2 -19.08 -27.79 -2.04
CA PHE A 2 -17.99 -26.86 -2.32
C PHE A 2 -18.27 -25.58 -1.53
N LEU A 3 -17.35 -25.24 -0.63
CA LEU A 3 -17.36 -23.98 0.10
C LEU A 3 -16.99 -22.87 -0.88
N GLN A 4 -17.92 -21.94 -1.10
CA GLN A 4 -17.69 -20.69 -1.80
C GLN A 4 -16.87 -19.76 -0.89
N PRO A 5 -15.79 -19.10 -1.37
CA PRO A 5 -15.10 -18.10 -0.58
C PRO A 5 -15.87 -16.77 -0.59
N VAL A 6 -16.30 -16.41 0.60
CA VAL A 6 -16.56 -15.08 1.21
C VAL A 6 -16.35 -13.86 0.29
N TYR A 7 -17.47 -13.19 -0.01
CA TYR A 7 -17.56 -11.77 -0.35
C TYR A 7 -17.01 -10.92 0.81
N VAL A 8 -16.04 -10.04 0.55
CA VAL A 8 -15.69 -8.94 1.45
C VAL A 8 -16.41 -7.69 0.95
N GLU A 9 -17.61 -7.48 1.48
CA GLU A 9 -18.38 -6.24 1.29
C GLU A 9 -17.76 -5.15 2.18
N SER A 10 -16.69 -4.51 1.69
CA SER A 10 -16.30 -3.11 1.98
C SER A 10 -14.96 -2.70 1.35
N ALA A 11 -14.57 -3.26 0.22
CA ALA A 11 -13.55 -2.69 -0.67
C ALA A 11 -14.15 -2.61 -2.06
N THR A 12 -14.50 -1.42 -2.54
CA THR A 12 -15.01 -1.26 -3.91
C THR A 12 -13.83 -1.39 -4.86
N THR A 13 -13.52 -2.63 -5.24
CA THR A 13 -12.61 -2.94 -6.33
C THR A 13 -13.22 -2.38 -7.61
N THR A 14 -12.59 -1.37 -8.21
CA THR A 14 -12.88 -0.99 -9.59
C THR A 14 -12.57 -2.20 -10.45
N THR A 15 -13.61 -2.83 -10.98
CA THR A 15 -13.51 -3.99 -11.88
C THR A 15 -12.96 -3.52 -13.22
N ASN A 16 -11.69 -3.81 -13.46
CA ASN A 16 -11.15 -4.26 -14.73
C ASN A 16 -9.93 -5.14 -14.40
N SER A 17 -10.14 -6.45 -14.32
CA SER A 17 -9.09 -7.42 -13.96
C SER A 17 -7.89 -7.44 -14.92
N CYS A 18 -8.00 -6.79 -16.08
CA CYS A 18 -6.94 -6.70 -17.07
C CYS A 18 -6.07 -5.42 -16.98
N THR A 19 -6.43 -4.43 -16.15
CA THR A 19 -5.72 -3.12 -16.10
C THR A 19 -4.79 -2.92 -14.91
N ILE A 20 -4.73 -3.84 -13.94
CA ILE A 20 -3.99 -3.63 -12.67
C ILE A 20 -2.80 -4.60 -12.50
N SER A 21 -2.66 -5.63 -13.34
CA SER A 21 -1.44 -6.45 -13.36
C SER A 21 -0.26 -5.57 -13.81
N GLY A 22 0.73 -5.39 -12.94
CA GLY A 22 1.89 -4.54 -13.19
C GLY A 22 1.70 -3.05 -12.89
N ALA A 23 0.63 -2.64 -12.19
CA ALA A 23 0.50 -1.25 -11.75
C ALA A 23 1.57 -0.90 -10.70
N THR A 24 2.15 0.30 -10.79
CA THR A 24 3.11 0.80 -9.77
C THR A 24 2.38 1.48 -8.61
N SER A 25 3.05 1.61 -7.46
CA SER A 25 2.52 2.38 -6.31
C SER A 25 2.05 3.77 -6.71
N HIS A 26 2.80 4.44 -7.59
CA HIS A 26 2.48 5.78 -8.10
C HIS A 26 1.16 5.79 -8.88
N GLN A 27 0.96 4.85 -9.81
CA GLN A 27 -0.28 4.77 -10.59
C GLN A 27 -1.50 4.49 -9.70
N VAL A 28 -1.33 3.63 -8.70
CA VAL A 28 -2.38 3.31 -7.72
C VAL A 28 -2.68 4.53 -6.85
N ARG A 29 -1.65 5.25 -6.41
CA ARG A 29 -1.79 6.50 -5.64
C ARG A 29 -2.52 7.58 -6.43
N ASP A 30 -2.14 7.83 -7.69
CA ASP A 30 -2.79 8.81 -8.56
C ASP A 30 -4.28 8.48 -8.76
N HIS A 31 -4.58 7.20 -9.00
CA HIS A 31 -5.96 6.74 -9.06
C HIS A 31 -6.69 6.97 -7.73
N PHE A 32 -6.08 6.61 -6.60
CA PHE A 32 -6.66 6.77 -5.27
C PHE A 32 -6.96 8.24 -4.94
N GLN A 33 -6.01 9.13 -5.21
CA GLN A 33 -6.17 10.59 -5.07
C GLN A 33 -7.37 11.10 -5.89
N SER A 34 -7.56 10.62 -7.12
CA SER A 34 -8.70 11.00 -7.96
C SER A 34 -10.03 10.37 -7.54
N TRP A 35 -9.98 9.24 -6.85
CA TRP A 35 -11.14 8.45 -6.43
C TRP A 35 -11.74 8.96 -5.12
N VAL A 36 -10.89 9.31 -4.13
CA VAL A 36 -11.33 9.77 -2.81
C VAL A 36 -12.37 10.90 -2.87
N PRO A 37 -12.15 12.04 -3.55
CA PRO A 37 -13.14 13.12 -3.58
C PRO A 37 -14.47 12.66 -4.21
N LYS A 38 -14.43 11.91 -5.31
CA LYS A 38 -15.63 11.36 -5.96
C LYS A 38 -16.40 10.40 -5.05
N ASN A 39 -15.69 9.62 -4.24
CA ASN A 39 -16.34 8.71 -3.30
C ASN A 39 -16.98 9.45 -2.12
N LEU A 40 -16.32 10.52 -1.65
CA LEU A 40 -16.83 11.37 -0.58
C LEU A 40 -18.07 12.17 -1.03
N GLU A 41 -18.10 12.65 -2.29
CA GLU A 41 -19.26 13.34 -2.87
C GLU A 41 -20.56 12.53 -2.74
N GLY A 42 -20.51 11.22 -3.03
CA GLY A 42 -21.67 10.33 -2.89
C GLY A 42 -22.11 10.05 -1.45
N ARG A 43 -21.33 10.51 -0.46
CA ARG A 43 -21.59 10.35 0.97
C ARG A 43 -21.95 11.67 1.67
N LEU A 44 -21.96 12.77 0.92
CA LEU A 44 -22.39 14.06 1.41
C LEU A 44 -23.85 14.01 1.84
N ARG A 45 -24.19 14.82 2.84
CA ARG A 45 -25.59 15.06 3.15
C ARG A 45 -26.23 15.90 2.04
N PRO A 46 -27.54 15.74 1.78
CA PRO A 46 -28.24 16.52 0.75
C PRO A 46 -28.18 18.04 0.94
N ASP A 47 -27.88 18.50 2.15
CA ASP A 47 -27.77 19.90 2.56
C ASP A 47 -26.32 20.37 2.76
N ALA A 48 -25.33 19.55 2.40
CA ALA A 48 -23.93 19.92 2.49
C ALA A 48 -23.62 21.12 1.56
N THR A 49 -23.07 22.18 2.15
CA THR A 49 -22.65 23.42 1.47
C THR A 49 -21.14 23.60 1.44
N ASP A 50 -20.40 22.88 2.29
CA ASP A 50 -18.93 22.86 2.34
C ASP A 50 -18.42 21.41 2.32
N LEU A 51 -17.61 21.04 1.33
CA LEU A 51 -17.07 19.69 1.21
C LEU A 51 -16.03 19.36 2.29
N GLU A 52 -15.32 20.34 2.84
CA GLU A 52 -14.33 20.10 3.89
C GLU A 52 -15.02 20.00 5.25
N ASP A 53 -16.01 20.87 5.52
CA ASP A 53 -16.71 20.97 6.81
C ASP A 53 -17.88 19.95 6.95
N ASP A 54 -18.64 19.67 5.87
CA ASP A 54 -19.79 18.75 5.93
C ASP A 54 -19.41 17.27 5.70
N VAL A 55 -18.25 17.00 5.09
CA VAL A 55 -17.63 15.66 5.13
C VAL A 55 -17.02 15.40 6.51
N ASP A 56 -16.74 16.46 7.28
CA ASP A 56 -16.28 16.37 8.66
C ASP A 56 -17.43 16.15 9.67
N TRP A 57 -18.36 15.25 9.34
CA TRP A 57 -19.41 14.83 10.28
C TRP A 57 -18.88 13.94 11.43
N ILE A 58 -17.63 14.18 11.88
CA ILE A 58 -16.82 13.47 12.88
C ILE A 58 -15.88 12.42 12.26
N HIS A 59 -14.95 12.81 11.37
CA HIS A 59 -13.84 12.00 10.82
C HIS A 59 -14.04 11.19 9.53
N ALA A 60 -15.05 11.43 8.68
CA ALA A 60 -15.17 10.62 7.46
C ALA A 60 -13.95 10.79 6.53
N ALA A 61 -13.50 12.02 6.28
CA ALA A 61 -12.29 12.31 5.48
C ALA A 61 -10.97 12.00 6.22
N SER A 62 -10.95 12.11 7.55
CA SER A 62 -9.78 11.80 8.39
C SER A 62 -9.76 10.34 8.89
N THR A 63 -10.57 9.47 8.31
CA THR A 63 -10.41 8.04 8.56
C THR A 63 -9.20 7.53 7.78
N PRO A 64 -8.38 6.64 8.36
CA PRO A 64 -7.26 6.00 7.67
C PRO A 64 -7.63 5.37 6.33
N ARG A 65 -8.91 5.06 6.13
CA ARG A 65 -9.46 4.53 4.88
C ARG A 65 -9.33 5.48 3.67
N TYR A 66 -9.41 6.79 3.85
CA TYR A 66 -9.27 7.76 2.75
C TYR A 66 -7.90 8.42 2.72
N GLU A 67 -7.06 8.16 3.71
CA GLU A 67 -5.66 8.61 3.76
C GLU A 67 -4.70 7.53 3.28
N TYR A 68 -5.01 6.26 3.54
CA TYR A 68 -4.17 5.13 3.21
C TYR A 68 -4.88 4.11 2.32
N CYS A 69 -4.21 3.72 1.24
CA CYS A 69 -4.68 2.74 0.27
C CYS A 69 -3.98 1.40 0.48
N LEU A 70 -4.76 0.32 0.58
CA LEU A 70 -4.23 -1.03 0.46
C LEU A 70 -4.00 -1.36 -1.01
N PHE A 71 -2.78 -1.79 -1.30
CA PHE A 71 -2.35 -2.21 -2.62
C PHE A 71 -1.70 -3.58 -2.54
N VAL A 72 -1.94 -4.42 -3.54
CA VAL A 72 -1.41 -5.78 -3.64
C VAL A 72 -0.78 -5.89 -5.01
N ASP A 73 0.54 -6.06 -5.05
CA ASP A 73 1.30 -6.35 -6.25
C ASP A 73 1.73 -7.81 -6.30
N ASP A 74 2.54 -8.17 -7.30
CA ASP A 74 3.01 -9.54 -7.49
C ASP A 74 3.81 -10.06 -6.28
N LEU A 75 4.58 -9.21 -5.59
CA LEU A 75 5.34 -9.59 -4.40
C LEU A 75 4.41 -9.90 -3.22
N CYS A 76 3.36 -9.08 -3.03
CA CYS A 76 2.34 -9.36 -2.02
C CYS A 76 1.60 -10.68 -2.29
N LEU A 77 1.25 -10.96 -3.55
CA LEU A 77 0.61 -12.23 -3.92
C LEU A 77 1.54 -13.42 -3.69
N GLU A 78 2.80 -13.33 -4.14
CA GLU A 78 3.79 -14.39 -3.93
C GLU A 78 4.05 -14.65 -2.46
N SER A 79 3.99 -13.64 -1.59
CA SER A 79 4.23 -13.83 -0.15
C SER A 79 3.32 -14.90 0.47
N VAL A 80 2.13 -15.13 -0.09
CA VAL A 80 1.20 -16.19 0.35
C VAL A 80 1.85 -17.58 0.29
N ASP A 81 2.70 -17.82 -0.70
CA ASP A 81 3.38 -19.11 -0.91
C ASP A 81 4.69 -19.23 -0.12
N TYR A 82 5.16 -18.13 0.49
CA TYR A 82 6.36 -18.06 1.33
C TYR A 82 5.98 -17.73 2.79
N PRO A 83 5.51 -18.73 3.57
CA PRO A 83 5.03 -18.50 4.93
C PRO A 83 6.18 -18.10 5.86
N GLY A 84 5.98 -17.01 6.59
CA GLY A 84 6.86 -16.46 7.61
C GLY A 84 6.05 -15.71 8.66
N VAL A 85 6.68 -15.27 9.75
CA VAL A 85 5.98 -14.62 10.89
C VAL A 85 5.15 -13.41 10.44
N ASN A 86 5.62 -12.69 9.42
CA ASN A 86 5.03 -11.45 8.89
C ASN A 86 4.29 -11.64 7.54
N SER A 87 4.12 -12.88 7.06
CA SER A 87 3.44 -13.19 5.78
C SER A 87 1.98 -13.65 5.99
N PRO A 88 1.04 -13.35 5.06
CA PRO A 88 1.24 -12.57 3.85
C PRO A 88 1.29 -11.07 4.12
N VAL A 89 1.95 -10.34 3.22
CA VAL A 89 2.06 -8.88 3.29
C VAL A 89 1.18 -8.20 2.25
N VAL A 90 0.79 -6.96 2.55
CA VAL A 90 0.16 -6.02 1.61
C VAL A 90 0.97 -4.71 1.62
N LYS A 91 0.84 -3.90 0.58
CA LYS A 91 1.38 -2.54 0.58
C LYS A 91 0.35 -1.57 1.13
N LEU A 92 0.80 -0.66 1.98
CA LEU A 92 0.02 0.47 2.46
C LEU A 92 0.60 1.75 1.86
N LEU A 93 -0.18 2.44 1.03
CA LEU A 93 0.23 3.66 0.34
C LEU A 93 -0.36 4.86 1.06
N HIS A 94 0.46 5.87 1.33
CA HIS A 94 -0.01 7.16 1.80
C HIS A 94 -0.51 8.00 0.61
N LYS A 95 -1.76 8.46 0.67
CA LYS A 95 -2.44 9.21 -0.41
C LYS A 95 -1.72 10.49 -0.76
N ASN A 96 -1.36 11.28 0.26
CA ASN A 96 -0.86 12.64 0.08
C ASN A 96 0.67 12.69 0.00
N TRP A 97 1.36 11.54 0.01
CA TRP A 97 2.79 11.53 -0.21
C TRP A 97 3.10 11.98 -1.64
N GLU A 98 3.99 12.96 -1.76
CA GLU A 98 4.48 13.48 -3.02
C GLU A 98 5.92 13.04 -3.22
N SER A 99 6.18 12.36 -4.34
CA SER A 99 7.54 12.03 -4.70
C SER A 99 8.36 13.31 -4.92
N PRO A 100 9.56 13.41 -4.35
CA PRO A 100 10.46 14.53 -4.64
C PRO A 100 10.91 14.54 -6.12
N PHE A 101 10.69 13.44 -6.85
CA PHE A 101 11.04 13.30 -8.25
C PHE A 101 9.86 13.65 -9.18
N HIS A 102 10.18 14.30 -10.31
CA HIS A 102 9.19 14.64 -11.33
C HIS A 102 8.57 13.39 -11.96
N LEU A 103 7.33 13.47 -12.44
CA LEU A 103 6.59 12.33 -13.05
C LEU A 103 7.40 11.54 -14.10
N GLN A 104 8.24 12.21 -14.89
CA GLN A 104 9.08 11.57 -15.91
C GLN A 104 10.25 10.77 -15.31
N GLU A 105 10.67 11.13 -14.10
CA GLU A 105 11.74 10.50 -13.34
C GLU A 105 11.21 9.38 -12.44
N ARG A 106 9.91 9.11 -12.37
CA ARG A 106 9.32 8.06 -11.49
C ARG A 106 9.40 6.63 -12.05
N ASN A 107 9.86 6.47 -13.29
CA ASN A 107 9.94 5.17 -13.98
C ASN A 107 11.35 4.56 -13.95
N TYR A 108 12.15 4.77 -12.90
CA TYR A 108 13.41 4.04 -12.74
C TYR A 108 13.16 2.63 -12.23
N LYS A 109 14.03 1.71 -12.65
CA LYS A 109 14.07 0.37 -12.09
C LYS A 109 14.75 0.46 -10.71
N ALA A 110 14.03 0.10 -9.67
CA ALA A 110 14.62 -0.03 -8.33
C ALA A 110 15.74 -1.08 -8.34
N PRO A 111 16.91 -0.80 -7.74
CA PRO A 111 17.96 -1.81 -7.58
C PRO A 111 17.49 -2.88 -6.59
N SER A 112 17.82 -4.15 -6.82
CA SER A 112 17.59 -5.20 -5.82
C SER A 112 18.33 -4.88 -4.52
N PRO A 113 17.77 -5.13 -3.32
CA PRO A 113 16.47 -5.76 -3.02
C PRO A 113 15.28 -4.78 -2.95
N PHE A 114 15.45 -3.55 -3.41
CA PHE A 114 14.43 -2.52 -3.37
C PHE A 114 13.44 -2.66 -4.52
N HIS A 115 12.20 -2.22 -4.29
CA HIS A 115 11.08 -2.39 -5.22
C HIS A 115 10.34 -1.09 -5.40
N ASP A 116 9.61 -0.94 -6.52
CA ASP A 116 8.54 0.06 -6.69
C ASP A 116 8.93 1.49 -6.26
N GLY A 117 10.08 1.95 -6.77
CA GLY A 117 10.62 3.28 -6.52
C GLY A 117 11.53 3.40 -5.30
N ALA A 118 11.66 2.37 -4.46
CA ALA A 118 12.65 2.39 -3.38
C ALA A 118 14.09 2.30 -3.93
N THR A 119 14.99 3.06 -3.32
CA THR A 119 16.43 3.05 -3.62
C THR A 119 17.20 2.46 -2.44
N GLU A 120 18.52 2.63 -2.36
CA GLU A 120 19.32 2.26 -1.18
C GLU A 120 19.47 3.39 -0.15
N TYR A 121 18.95 4.59 -0.43
CA TYR A 121 19.06 5.74 0.46
C TYR A 121 18.20 5.56 1.72
N GLU A 122 18.83 5.32 2.88
CA GLU A 122 18.17 4.96 4.13
C GLU A 122 17.15 5.99 4.64
N GLU A 123 17.37 7.28 4.36
CA GLU A 123 16.48 8.38 4.77
C GLU A 123 15.29 8.59 3.78
N GLU A 124 15.18 7.76 2.74
CA GLU A 124 14.14 7.88 1.73
C GLU A 124 12.77 7.38 2.25
N ASP A 125 11.80 8.29 2.32
CA ASP A 125 10.38 7.94 2.36
C ASP A 125 9.86 7.77 0.92
N VAL A 126 9.33 6.58 0.60
CA VAL A 126 8.77 6.25 -0.73
C VAL A 126 7.24 6.33 -0.78
N GLY A 127 6.63 6.77 0.34
CA GLY A 127 5.19 6.96 0.48
C GLY A 127 4.39 5.68 0.53
N TRP A 128 5.05 4.55 0.74
CA TRP A 128 4.42 3.25 0.93
C TRP A 128 5.28 2.34 1.80
N MET A 129 4.65 1.44 2.54
CA MET A 129 5.34 0.41 3.33
C MET A 129 4.68 -0.95 3.16
N TYR A 130 5.41 -2.02 3.47
CA TYR A 130 4.78 -3.32 3.66
C TYR A 130 4.05 -3.38 5.01
N MET A 131 2.99 -4.17 5.07
CA MET A 131 2.24 -4.44 6.28
C MET A 131 1.81 -5.90 6.28
N PRO A 132 2.07 -6.66 7.36
CA PRO A 132 1.50 -8.00 7.51
C PRO A 132 -0.03 -7.88 7.50
N LEU A 133 -0.71 -8.70 6.69
CA LEU A 133 -2.17 -8.64 6.58
C LEU A 133 -2.86 -8.83 7.94
N GLN A 134 -2.30 -9.67 8.81
CA GLN A 134 -2.77 -9.89 10.18
C GLN A 134 -2.73 -8.64 11.07
N LYS A 135 -1.90 -7.63 10.73
CA LYS A 135 -1.77 -6.36 11.48
C LYS A 135 -2.72 -5.28 10.96
N TYR A 136 -3.50 -5.54 9.91
CA TYR A 136 -4.37 -4.54 9.25
C TYR A 136 -5.19 -3.68 10.22
N LEU A 137 -6.00 -4.31 11.08
CA LEU A 137 -6.87 -3.58 12.02
C LEU A 137 -6.06 -2.73 13.00
N HIS A 138 -4.95 -3.26 13.49
CA HIS A 138 -4.10 -2.56 14.45
C HIS A 138 -3.39 -1.37 13.81
N LYS A 139 -2.81 -1.55 12.62
CA LYS A 139 -2.10 -0.47 11.91
C LYS A 139 -3.07 0.65 11.51
N TYR A 140 -4.29 0.31 11.06
CA TYR A 140 -5.32 1.32 10.78
C TYR A 140 -5.75 2.07 12.05
N ASP A 141 -5.88 1.40 13.19
CA ASP A 141 -6.19 2.09 14.47
C ASP A 141 -5.06 3.05 14.88
N LEU A 142 -3.79 2.68 14.69
CA LEU A 142 -2.63 3.54 14.98
C LEU A 142 -2.57 4.74 14.03
N LEU A 143 -2.71 4.51 12.73
CA LEU A 143 -2.68 5.57 11.71
C LEU A 143 -3.87 6.54 11.81
N GLY A 144 -4.95 6.15 12.48
CA GLY A 144 -6.05 7.05 12.79
C GLY A 144 -5.80 7.96 14.00
N LYS A 145 -4.69 7.74 14.72
CA LYS A 145 -4.36 8.40 16.00
C LYS A 145 -2.98 9.04 16.02
N GLY A 146 -2.12 8.73 15.06
CA GLY A 146 -0.74 9.18 15.00
C GLY A 146 -0.30 9.45 13.56
N ASP A 147 0.94 9.92 13.43
CA ASP A 147 1.48 10.36 12.15
C ASP A 147 2.07 9.18 11.36
N TRP A 148 2.14 9.34 10.03
CA TRP A 148 2.76 8.38 9.12
C TRP A 148 4.20 8.06 9.55
N ASP A 149 4.98 9.09 9.89
CA ASP A 149 6.41 8.98 10.21
C ASP A 149 6.68 8.09 11.42
N ASP A 150 5.77 8.06 12.40
CA ASP A 150 5.88 7.18 13.58
C ASP A 150 5.64 5.71 13.24
N GLN A 151 4.93 5.43 12.15
CA GLN A 151 4.50 4.09 11.75
C GLN A 151 5.24 3.56 10.53
N TYR A 152 5.93 4.44 9.82
CA TYR A 152 6.60 4.16 8.56
C TYR A 152 7.76 3.21 8.77
N VAL A 153 7.77 2.14 7.97
CA VAL A 153 8.90 1.23 7.84
C VAL A 153 9.28 1.19 6.38
N ARG A 154 10.51 1.60 6.10
CA ARG A 154 11.04 1.70 4.76
C ARG A 154 11.15 0.30 4.11
N PRO A 155 10.58 0.06 2.93
CA PRO A 155 10.79 -1.18 2.20
C PRO A 155 12.28 -1.42 1.85
N PRO A 156 12.74 -2.69 1.75
CA PRO A 156 11.95 -3.93 1.74
C PRO A 156 11.61 -4.50 3.12
N TYR A 157 11.95 -3.79 4.20
CA TYR A 157 11.63 -4.17 5.57
C TYR A 157 10.11 -4.14 5.84
N ILE A 158 9.65 -4.96 6.78
CA ILE A 158 8.25 -4.97 7.24
C ILE A 158 8.16 -4.37 8.65
N ASP A 159 9.12 -4.69 9.52
CA ASP A 159 9.24 -4.10 10.86
C ASP A 159 10.63 -3.53 11.20
N GLY A 160 11.60 -3.66 10.30
CA GLY A 160 12.93 -3.09 10.42
C GLY A 160 13.93 -4.01 11.14
N THR A 161 13.52 -5.24 11.46
CA THR A 161 14.39 -6.23 12.11
C THR A 161 14.95 -7.28 11.15
N GLU A 162 14.44 -7.30 9.91
CA GLU A 162 14.77 -8.30 8.90
C GLU A 162 16.19 -8.12 8.32
N ASP A 163 16.79 -9.23 7.90
CA ASP A 163 17.97 -9.24 7.02
C ASP A 163 17.61 -9.59 5.56
N GLU A 164 18.59 -9.59 4.66
CA GLU A 164 18.38 -9.84 3.22
C GLU A 164 17.69 -11.19 2.92
N SER A 165 17.83 -12.18 3.79
CA SER A 165 17.18 -13.49 3.64
C SER A 165 15.71 -13.49 4.07
N GLU A 166 15.27 -12.44 4.77
CA GLU A 166 13.92 -12.25 5.27
C GLU A 166 13.17 -11.11 4.54
N PHE A 167 13.85 -10.35 3.67
CA PHE A 167 13.25 -9.28 2.89
C PHE A 167 12.11 -9.77 1.99
N VAL A 168 11.06 -8.95 1.87
CA VAL A 168 9.98 -9.24 0.93
C VAL A 168 10.56 -9.33 -0.49
N GLY A 169 10.35 -10.48 -1.14
CA GLY A 169 10.88 -10.77 -2.47
C GLY A 169 12.24 -11.44 -2.50
N TYR A 170 12.82 -11.85 -1.35
CA TYR A 170 14.09 -12.60 -1.32
C TYR A 170 14.05 -13.85 -2.22
N TRP A 171 12.88 -14.49 -2.34
CA TRP A 171 12.65 -15.68 -3.17
C TRP A 171 12.77 -15.44 -4.68
N ARG A 172 12.83 -14.18 -5.12
CA ARG A 172 13.08 -13.83 -6.52
C ARG A 172 14.57 -13.76 -6.88
N GLN A 173 15.47 -13.96 -5.91
CA GLN A 173 16.89 -14.06 -6.19
C GLN A 173 17.14 -15.29 -7.07
N GLU A 174 17.79 -15.12 -8.22
CA GLU A 174 18.22 -16.27 -9.03
C GLU A 174 19.27 -17.06 -8.25
N PRO A 175 19.31 -18.40 -8.38
CA PRO A 175 20.38 -19.19 -7.79
C PRO A 175 21.71 -18.66 -8.33
N SER A 176 22.64 -18.31 -7.44
CA SER A 176 24.01 -17.98 -7.83
C SER A 176 24.59 -19.17 -8.59
N ASP A 177 25.12 -18.92 -9.79
CA ASP A 177 25.79 -19.91 -10.65
C ASP A 177 27.01 -20.60 -10.00
N ASP A 178 27.28 -20.39 -8.71
CA ASP A 178 28.38 -20.97 -7.94
C ASP A 178 28.08 -22.38 -7.38
N GLU A 179 26.90 -22.95 -7.63
CA GLU A 179 26.58 -24.37 -7.33
C GLU A 179 26.15 -25.17 -8.59
N ALA A 180 27.00 -25.19 -9.63
CA ALA A 180 26.86 -26.08 -10.79
C ALA A 180 28.12 -26.94 -11.03
#